data_AF-A0A8S8YPD9-F1
#
_entry.id   AF-A0A8S8YPD9-F1
#
_cell.length_a   1.000
_cell.length_b   1.000
_cell.length_c   1.000
_cell.angle_alpha   90.00
_cell.angle_beta   90.00
_cell.angle_gamma   90.00
#
_symmetry.space_group_name_H-M   'P 1'
#
loop_
_entity.id
_entity.type
_entity.pdbx_description
1 polymer ?
#
loop_
_entity_poly.entity_id
_entity_poly.type
_entity_poly.pdbx_seq_one_letter_code
_entity_poly.pdbx_strand_id
1 'polypeptide(L)' 'MVGERYKVWPLLDFQSAIEDHLQGVTHIVRGKDLMDSTRKQTLLYEKFGWTILKPCIGAESKSTSLEDSVHRK' A
#
# COMPACT_ATOMS: atom_id res chain seq x y z
N MET A 1 2.82 -3.44 27.61
CA MET A 1 1.60 -4.05 27.02
C MET A 1 0.39 -3.21 27.40
N VAL A 2 -0.63 -3.11 26.54
CA VAL A 2 -1.80 -2.22 26.74
C VAL A 2 -2.91 -2.80 27.63
N GLY A 3 -2.73 -4.01 28.19
CA GLY A 3 -3.69 -4.67 29.08
C GLY A 3 -5.06 -4.87 28.42
N GLU A 4 -6.14 -4.72 29.18
CA GLU A 4 -7.53 -4.86 28.73
C GLU A 4 -8.13 -3.54 28.18
N ARG A 5 -7.29 -2.54 27.88
CA ARG A 5 -7.75 -1.21 27.47
C ARG A 5 -8.57 -1.23 26.18
N TYR A 6 -8.28 -2.14 25.24
CA TYR A 6 -8.94 -2.22 23.95
C TYR A 6 -9.68 -3.55 23.79
N LYS A 7 -10.87 -3.48 23.19
CA LYS A 7 -11.74 -4.64 22.92
C LYS A 7 -11.59 -5.20 21.51
N VAL A 8 -11.02 -4.41 20.60
CA VAL A 8 -10.86 -4.74 19.17
C VAL A 8 -9.48 -4.34 18.70
N TRP A 9 -8.98 -5.05 17.69
CA TRP A 9 -7.66 -4.84 17.11
C TRP A 9 -7.80 -4.50 15.62
N PRO A 10 -6.97 -3.58 15.10
CA PRO A 10 -6.97 -3.28 13.69
C PRO A 10 -6.51 -4.49 12.88
N LEU A 11 -7.09 -4.66 11.69
CA LEU A 11 -6.60 -5.65 10.74
C LEU A 11 -5.24 -5.21 10.18
N LEU A 12 -4.44 -6.19 9.75
CA LEU A 12 -3.09 -6.00 9.25
C LEU A 12 -3.01 -4.88 8.20
N ASP A 13 -3.84 -4.94 7.17
CA ASP A 13 -3.80 -3.96 6.07
C ASP A 13 -4.00 -2.51 6.57
N PHE A 14 -4.86 -2.32 7.58
CA PHE A 14 -5.16 -1.00 8.15
C PHE A 14 -4.05 -0.53 9.09
N GLN A 15 -3.57 -1.40 9.98
CA GLN A 15 -2.47 -1.10 10.91
C GLN A 15 -1.21 -0.71 10.14
N SER A 16 -0.83 -1.52 9.14
CA SER A 16 0.40 -1.29 8.39
C SER A 16 0.35 0.00 7.57
N ALA A 17 -0.79 0.34 6.95
CA ALA A 17 -0.90 1.58 6.18
C ALA A 17 -0.76 2.85 7.03
N ILE A 18 -1.28 2.82 8.25
CA ILE A 18 -1.12 3.94 9.20
C ILE A 18 0.34 4.03 9.64
N GLU A 19 0.95 2.91 10.00
CA GLU A 19 2.35 2.87 10.45
C GLU A 19 3.30 3.37 9.36
N ASP A 20 3.14 2.88 8.12
CA ASP A 20 3.94 3.30 6.97
C ASP A 20 3.86 4.82 6.75
N HIS A 21 2.66 5.40 6.85
CA HIS A 21 2.46 6.84 6.74
C HIS A 21 3.15 7.61 7.87
N LEU A 22 2.95 7.18 9.12
CA LEU A 22 3.53 7.84 10.30
C LEU A 22 5.06 7.76 10.36
N GLN A 23 5.64 6.68 9.83
CA GLN A 23 7.09 6.50 9.75
C GLN A 23 7.70 7.12 8.48
N GLY A 24 6.89 7.67 7.57
CA GLY A 24 7.37 8.28 6.33
C GLY A 24 8.00 7.27 5.36
N VAL A 25 7.49 6.03 5.34
CA VAL A 25 7.92 5.00 4.39
C VAL A 25 7.66 5.47 2.97
N THR A 26 8.61 5.25 2.05
CA THR A 26 8.50 5.68 0.65
C THR A 26 8.41 4.52 -0.35
N HIS A 27 9.00 3.37 -0.01
CA HIS A 27 9.05 2.16 -0.83
C HIS A 27 8.75 0.96 0.05
N ILE A 28 7.93 0.05 -0.45
CA ILE A 28 7.59 -1.17 0.28
C ILE A 28 8.03 -2.39 -0.52
N VAL A 29 8.91 -3.19 0.06
CA VAL A 29 9.33 -4.47 -0.52
C VAL A 29 8.45 -5.58 0.05
N ARG A 30 7.78 -6.33 -0.81
CA ARG A 30 6.83 -7.38 -0.40
C ARG A 30 6.72 -8.50 -1.44
N GLY A 31 6.24 -9.66 -1.01
CA GLY A 31 5.98 -10.81 -1.88
C GLY A 31 4.78 -10.61 -2.81
N LYS A 32 4.72 -11.42 -3.88
CA LYS A 32 3.64 -11.39 -4.89
C LYS A 32 2.28 -11.81 -4.30
N ASP A 33 2.30 -12.65 -3.27
CA ASP A 33 1.15 -13.06 -2.47
C ASP A 33 0.44 -11.90 -1.76
N LEU A 34 1.13 -10.75 -1.58
CA LEU A 34 0.59 -9.56 -0.91
C LEU A 34 0.06 -8.49 -1.89
N MET A 35 -0.18 -8.85 -3.15
CA MET A 35 -0.77 -7.94 -4.15
C MET A 35 -2.15 -7.41 -3.73
N ASP A 36 -3.02 -8.27 -3.19
CA ASP A 36 -4.36 -7.85 -2.75
C ASP A 36 -4.32 -6.88 -1.57
N SER A 37 -3.40 -7.11 -0.62
CA SER A 37 -3.12 -6.17 0.48
C SER A 37 -2.65 -4.83 -0.05
N THR A 38 -1.81 -4.83 -1.08
CA THR A 38 -1.37 -3.59 -1.75
C THR A 38 -2.54 -2.80 -2.30
N ARG A 39 -3.50 -3.45 -2.99
CA ARG A 39 -4.70 -2.78 -3.52
C ARG A 39 -5.56 -2.17 -2.41
N LYS A 40 -5.76 -2.89 -1.30
CA LYS A 40 -6.54 -2.38 -0.15
C LYS A 40 -5.86 -1.19 0.52
N GLN A 41 -4.55 -1.25 0.70
CA GLN A 41 -3.78 -0.15 1.27
C GLN A 41 -3.79 1.08 0.36
N THR A 42 -3.68 0.90 -0.96
CA THR A 42 -3.82 2.00 -1.94
C THR A 42 -5.16 2.72 -1.79
N LEU A 43 -6.26 1.97 -1.67
CA LEU A 43 -7.58 2.56 -1.41
C LEU A 43 -7.58 3.37 -0.10
N LEU A 44 -6.92 2.87 0.94
CA LEU A 44 -6.81 3.58 2.21
C LEU A 44 -6.04 4.90 2.05
N TYR A 45 -4.89 4.88 1.37
CA TYR A 45 -4.08 6.07 1.08
C TYR A 45 -4.89 7.11 0.29
N GLU A 46 -5.64 6.68 -0.73
CA GLU A 46 -6.52 7.56 -1.50
C GLU A 46 -7.60 8.22 -0.63
N LYS A 47 -8.25 7.46 0.27
CA LYS A 47 -9.30 7.98 1.14
C LYS A 47 -8.78 8.97 2.19
N PHE A 48 -7.55 8.81 2.64
CA PHE A 48 -6.90 9.75 3.55
C PHE A 48 -6.15 10.89 2.84
N GLY A 49 -6.10 10.89 1.50
CA GLY A 49 -5.36 11.89 0.73
C GLY A 49 -3.85 11.80 0.88
N TRP A 50 -3.34 10.61 1.21
CA TRP A 50 -1.92 10.34 1.42
C TRP A 50 -1.22 9.95 0.12
N THR A 51 0.09 10.17 0.07
CA THR A 51 0.92 9.73 -1.04
C THR A 51 0.92 8.20 -1.11
N ILE A 52 0.55 7.66 -2.28
CA ILE A 52 0.59 6.22 -2.54
C ILE A 52 2.05 5.76 -2.58
N LEU A 53 2.34 4.71 -1.81
CA LEU A 53 3.69 4.15 -1.69
C LEU A 53 4.03 3.29 -2.91
N LYS A 54 5.31 3.22 -3.26
CA LYS A 54 5.78 2.43 -4.41
C LYS A 54 6.02 0.97 -3.98
N PRO A 55 5.21 -0.01 -4.44
CA PRO A 55 5.47 -1.40 -4.15
C PRO A 55 6.61 -1.94 -5.03
N CYS A 56 7.57 -2.60 -4.41
CA CYS A 56 8.62 -3.37 -5.07
C CYS A 56 8.29 -4.85 -4.86
N ILE A 57 7.58 -5.45 -5.82
CA ILE A 57 7.30 -6.88 -5.81
C ILE A 57 8.49 -7.62 -6.41
N GLY A 58 9.01 -8.60 -5.68
CA GLY A 58 10.09 -9.47 -6.15
C GLY A 58 9.70 -10.12 -7.48
N ALA A 59 10.37 -9.71 -8.55
CA ALA A 59 10.16 -10.09 -9.95
C ALA A 59 8.83 -9.66 -10.58
N GLU A 60 8.62 -8.35 -10.72
CA GLU A 60 8.16 -7.76 -11.99
C GLU A 60 8.59 -6.29 -12.07
N SER A 61 9.78 -6.09 -12.61
CA SER A 61 10.15 -4.81 -13.20
C SER A 61 9.25 -4.56 -14.42
N LYS A 62 8.52 -3.45 -14.41
CA LYS A 62 7.74 -2.82 -15.51
C LYS A 62 6.25 -3.20 -15.61
N SER A 63 5.41 -2.32 -15.07
CA SER A 63 4.10 -1.98 -15.67
C SER A 63 3.67 -0.58 -15.21
N THR A 64 4.42 0.42 -15.65
CA THR A 64 3.87 1.77 -15.79
C THR A 64 4.51 2.37 -17.04
N SER A 65 3.67 2.95 -17.89
CA SER A 65 3.99 3.55 -19.20
C SER A 65 3.99 2.60 -20.41
N LEU A 66 2.80 2.11 -20.82
CA LEU A 66 2.55 1.75 -22.23
C LEU A 66 1.08 1.87 -22.69
N GLU A 67 0.16 2.32 -21.84
CA GLU A 67 -1.26 2.54 -22.23
C GLU A 67 -1.65 4.00 -22.49
N ASP A 68 -0.80 4.99 -22.16
CA ASP A 68 -1.08 6.42 -22.39
C ASP A 68 -0.66 6.96 -23.79
N SER A 69 -0.18 6.11 -24.70
CA SER A 69 0.26 6.54 -26.05
C SER A 69 -0.64 6.08 -27.20
N VAL A 70 -1.71 5.31 -26.92
CA VAL A 70 -2.60 4.78 -27.97
C VAL A 70 -3.79 5.72 -28.26
N HIS A 71 -3.99 6.79 -27.48
CA HIS A 71 -5.08 7.77 -27.72
C HIS A 71 -4.61 9.11 -28.28
N ARG A 72 -3.38 9.19 -28.81
CA ARG A 72 -2.87 10.37 -29.51
C ARG A 72 -2.24 9.99 -30.85
N LYS A 73 -3.00 9.31 -31.70
CA LYS A 73 -2.86 9.33 -33.16
C LYS A 73 -4.23 9.17 -33.79
#